data_AF-A0A2A9NWA3-F1
#
_entry.id   AF-A0A2A9NWA3-F1
#
_cell.length_a   1.000
_cell.length_b   1.000
_cell.length_c   1.000
_cell.angle_alpha   90.00
_cell.angle_beta   90.00
_cell.angle_gamma   90.00
#
_symmetry.space_group_name_H-M   'P 1'
#
loop_
_entity.id
_entity.type
_entity.pdbx_description
1 polymer ?
#
loop_
_entity_poly.entity_id
_entity_poly.type
_entity_poly.pdbx_seq_one_letter_code
_entity_poly.pdbx_strand_id
1 'polypeptide(L)'
;MIQRSNGMPNLKTLVIDRSQEPVEIGLLLLNVSTLEHLSVMEGRFDDEVMEGIAMGRLGPCLQILSCDTLHDAEKMLSMIELWNQNASMVF
;
A
#
# COMPACT_ATOMS: atom_id res chain seq x y z
N MET A 1 13.51 -6.10 -26.38
CA MET A 1 13.33 -5.46 -25.05
C MET A 1 12.04 -4.65 -25.13
N ILE A 2 10.92 -5.22 -24.68
CA ILE A 2 9.61 -4.57 -24.80
C ILE A 2 9.45 -3.67 -23.57
N GLN A 3 9.58 -2.36 -23.77
CA GLN A 3 9.25 -1.35 -22.77
C GLN A 3 7.73 -1.35 -22.60
N ARG A 4 7.22 -2.12 -21.64
CA ARG A 4 5.79 -2.23 -21.34
C ARG A 4 5.39 -1.08 -20.44
N SER A 5 4.77 -0.07 -21.07
CA SER A 5 4.36 1.23 -20.50
C SER A 5 5.54 2.06 -19.99
N ASN A 6 5.47 3.37 -20.24
CA ASN A 6 6.32 4.34 -19.55
C ASN A 6 5.90 4.31 -18.08
N GLY A 7 6.44 3.34 -17.31
CA GLY A 7 6.07 3.07 -15.93
C GLY A 7 6.05 4.38 -15.18
N MET A 8 4.85 4.79 -14.76
CA MET A 8 4.53 6.16 -14.37
C MET A 8 5.41 6.57 -13.18
N PRO A 9 6.61 7.13 -13.40
CA PRO A 9 7.64 7.12 -12.38
C PRO A 9 7.36 8.17 -11.31
N ASN A 10 6.51 9.14 -11.68
CA ASN A 10 6.06 10.25 -10.86
C ASN A 10 4.61 10.06 -10.40
N LEU A 11 4.04 8.86 -10.48
CA LEU A 11 2.68 8.61 -10.02
C LEU A 11 2.63 8.71 -8.49
N LYS A 12 2.12 9.85 -8.00
CA LYS A 12 1.99 10.12 -6.56
C LYS A 12 0.60 9.78 -6.02
N THR A 13 -0.43 9.82 -6.86
CA THR A 13 -1.82 9.59 -6.45
C THR A 13 -2.49 8.62 -7.40
N LEU A 14 -3.14 7.61 -6.83
CA LEU A 14 -3.95 6.64 -7.57
C LEU A 14 -5.27 6.41 -6.86
N VAL A 15 -6.36 6.49 -7.62
CA VAL A 15 -7.72 6.24 -7.14
C VAL A 15 -8.36 5.17 -8.03
N ILE A 16 -8.84 4.09 -7.42
CA ILE A 16 -9.54 2.99 -8.08
C ILE A 16 -10.90 2.83 -7.40
N ASP A 17 -11.93 3.44 -7.98
CA ASP A 17 -13.28 3.49 -7.40
C ASP A 17 -14.06 2.19 -7.62
N ARG A 18 -13.95 1.57 -8.79
CA ARG A 18 -14.58 0.28 -9.08
C ARG A 18 -13.65 -0.63 -9.83
N SER A 19 -13.58 -1.87 -9.39
CA SER A 19 -12.91 -2.96 -10.07
C SER A 19 -13.84 -4.17 -10.16
N GLN A 20 -13.64 -5.03 -11.17
CA GLN A 20 -14.41 -6.28 -11.27
C GLN A 20 -13.90 -7.35 -10.29
N GLU A 21 -12.65 -7.20 -9.86
CA GLU A 21 -11.98 -8.05 -8.89
C GLU A 21 -11.26 -7.15 -7.87
N PRO A 22 -11.14 -7.57 -6.60
CA PRO A 22 -10.38 -6.82 -5.62
C PRO A 22 -8.94 -6.56 -6.10
N VAL A 23 -8.46 -5.33 -5.91
CA VAL A 23 -7.10 -4.94 -6.32
C VAL A 23 -6.08 -5.56 -5.36
N GLU A 24 -5.08 -6.23 -5.92
CA GLU A 24 -3.94 -6.77 -5.17
C GLU A 24 -3.00 -5.63 -4.74
N ILE A 25 -3.24 -5.04 -3.56
CA ILE A 25 -2.57 -3.83 -3.06
C ILE A 25 -1.06 -4.02 -2.95
N GLY A 26 -0.61 -5.20 -2.48
CA GLY A 26 0.81 -5.52 -2.35
C GLY A 26 1.57 -5.42 -3.68
N LEU A 27 1.00 -6.01 -4.75
CA LEU A 27 1.59 -5.93 -6.09
C LEU A 27 1.60 -4.49 -6.61
N LEU A 28 0.55 -3.72 -6.33
CA LEU A 28 0.47 -2.33 -6.76
C LEU A 28 1.56 -1.48 -6.10
N LEU A 29 1.72 -1.59 -4.78
CA LEU A 29 2.73 -0.84 -4.00
C LEU A 29 4.16 -1.29 -4.30
N LEU A 30 4.35 -2.56 -4.69
CA LEU A 30 5.66 -3.06 -5.14
C LEU A 30 6.07 -2.44 -6.49
N ASN A 31 5.12 -2.26 -7.40
CA ASN A 31 5.38 -1.74 -8.75
C ASN A 31 5.39 -0.21 -8.82
N VAL A 32 4.75 0.48 -7.86
CA VAL A 32 4.65 1.95 -7.80
C VAL A 32 5.13 2.44 -6.43
N SER A 33 6.43 2.32 -6.18
CA SER A 33 7.03 2.70 -4.90
C SER A 33 7.02 4.20 -4.62
N THR A 34 6.76 5.04 -5.64
CA THR A 34 6.68 6.51 -5.53
C THR A 34 5.29 7.02 -5.14
N LEU A 35 4.33 6.11 -4.94
CA LEU A 35 2.96 6.46 -4.61
C LEU A 35 2.88 7.04 -3.19
N GLU A 36 2.29 8.22 -3.06
CA GLU A 36 2.07 8.93 -1.80
C GLU A 36 0.63 8.72 -1.31
N HIS A 37 -0.33 8.59 -2.23
CA HIS A 37 -1.75 8.47 -1.94
C HIS A 37 -2.38 7.32 -2.75
N LEU A 38 -2.95 6.34 -2.04
CA LEU A 38 -3.70 5.25 -2.63
C LEU A 38 -5.12 5.22 -2.06
N SER A 39 -6.11 5.29 -2.94
CA SER A 39 -7.51 5.01 -2.60
C SER A 39 -8.04 3.92 -3.50
N VAL A 40 -8.50 2.83 -2.91
CA VAL A 40 -9.09 1.69 -3.61
C VAL A 40 -10.38 1.35 -2.90
N MET A 41 -11.49 1.20 -3.60
CA MET A 41 -12.71 0.75 -2.93
C MET A 41 -12.56 -0.72 -2.50
N GLU A 42 -12.31 -1.62 -3.44
CA GLU A 42 -12.15 -3.06 -3.14
C GLU A 42 -10.69 -3.50 -3.28
N GLY A 43 -9.99 -3.64 -2.16
CA GLY A 43 -8.60 -4.11 -2.13
C GLY A 43 -8.42 -5.39 -1.33
N ARG A 44 -7.48 -6.23 -1.77
CA ARG A 44 -6.97 -7.36 -1.00
C ARG A 44 -5.75 -6.95 -0.21
N PHE A 45 -5.81 -7.26 1.07
CA PHE A 45 -4.87 -6.74 2.06
C PHE A 45 -4.61 -7.84 3.10
N ASP A 46 -3.66 -8.72 2.81
CA ASP A 46 -3.31 -9.81 3.72
C ASP A 46 -2.27 -9.37 4.77
N ASP A 47 -1.97 -10.28 5.69
CA ASP A 47 -1.03 -10.03 6.79
C ASP A 47 0.39 -9.71 6.26
N GLU A 48 0.79 -10.27 5.12
CA GLU A 48 2.10 -10.01 4.50
C GLU A 48 2.17 -8.59 3.92
N VAL A 49 1.10 -8.13 3.27
CA VAL A 49 0.98 -6.75 2.78
C VAL A 49 0.99 -5.75 3.93
N MET A 50 0.24 -6.03 5.00
CA MET A 50 0.22 -5.19 6.21
C MET A 50 1.60 -5.07 6.84
N GLU A 51 2.29 -6.19 7.06
CA GLU A 51 3.65 -6.19 7.59
C GLU A 51 4.62 -5.46 6.66
N GLY A 52 4.50 -5.69 5.34
CA GLY A 52 5.29 -5.02 4.32
C GLY A 52 5.15 -3.49 4.36
N ILE A 53 3.95 -2.97 4.56
CA ILE A 53 3.68 -1.53 4.71
C ILE A 53 4.25 -1.03 6.04
N ALA A 54 3.98 -1.72 7.15
CA ALA A 54 4.47 -1.33 8.47
C ALA A 54 6.01 -1.30 8.57
N MET A 55 6.70 -2.15 7.80
CA MET A 55 8.15 -2.16 7.71
C MET A 55 8.72 -1.22 6.64
N GLY A 56 7.88 -0.48 5.92
CA GLY A 56 8.30 0.40 4.82
C GLY A 56 8.87 -0.33 3.60
N ARG A 57 8.69 -1.66 3.51
CA ARG A 57 9.09 -2.48 2.35
C ARG A 57 8.16 -2.29 1.17
N LEU A 58 6.88 -2.03 1.45
CA LEU A 58 5.84 -1.73 0.46
C LEU A 58 5.38 -0.29 0.61
N GLY A 59 5.30 0.44 -0.48
CA GLY A 59 4.87 1.85 -0.48
C GLY A 59 5.71 2.73 0.47
N PRO A 60 7.05 2.78 0.34
CA PRO A 60 7.90 3.54 1.25
C PRO A 60 7.59 5.05 1.27
N CYS A 61 6.94 5.57 0.23
CA CYS A 61 6.47 6.96 0.15
C CYS A 61 5.00 7.13 0.53
N LEU A 62 4.29 6.06 0.89
CA LEU A 62 2.85 6.07 1.12
C LEU A 62 2.52 6.85 2.39
N GLN A 63 1.69 7.87 2.25
CA GLN A 63 1.24 8.75 3.33
C GLN A 63 -0.24 8.52 3.64
N ILE A 64 -1.03 8.18 2.62
CA ILE A 64 -2.47 7.93 2.76
C ILE A 64 -2.82 6.63 2.05
N LEU A 65 -3.45 5.72 2.80
CA LEU A 65 -4.08 4.52 2.29
C LEU A 65 -5.55 4.51 2.70
N SER A 66 -6.44 4.48 1.70
CA SER A 66 -7.88 4.30 1.88
C SER A 66 -8.29 3.02 1.14
N CYS A 67 -8.85 2.06 1.88
CA CYS A 67 -9.28 0.80 1.32
C CYS A 67 -10.49 0.27 2.07
N ASP A 68 -11.58 -0.07 1.37
CA ASP A 68 -12.67 -0.81 2.03
C ASP A 68 -12.24 -2.27 2.12
N THR A 69 -11.88 -2.67 3.34
CA THR A 69 -11.44 -4.02 3.63
C THR A 69 -12.27 -4.62 4.75
N LEU A 70 -12.51 -5.93 4.67
CA LEU A 70 -13.04 -6.72 5.78
C LEU A 70 -11.88 -7.10 6.71
N HIS A 71 -11.23 -6.12 7.34
CA HIS A 71 -10.17 -6.41 8.31
C HIS A 71 -10.58 -6.15 9.74
N ASP A 72 -10.03 -7.00 10.61
CA ASP A 72 -10.13 -6.90 12.04
C ASP A 72 -9.44 -5.61 12.51
N ALA A 73 -10.13 -4.82 13.32
CA ALA A 73 -9.59 -3.59 13.89
C ALA A 73 -8.29 -3.84 14.66
N GLU A 74 -8.16 -5.00 15.32
CA GLU A 74 -6.93 -5.36 16.04
C GLU A 74 -5.72 -5.46 15.11
N LYS A 75 -5.89 -6.06 13.92
CA LYS A 75 -4.80 -6.19 12.94
C LYS A 75 -4.33 -4.84 12.42
N MET A 76 -5.26 -3.92 12.15
CA MET A 76 -4.91 -2.56 11.73
C MET A 76 -4.13 -1.81 12.81
N LEU A 77 -4.51 -1.96 14.08
CA LEU A 77 -3.78 -1.36 15.20
C LEU A 77 -2.36 -1.93 15.31
N SER A 78 -2.20 -3.25 15.23
CA SER A 78 -0.87 -3.88 15.25
C SER A 78 0.03 -3.41 14.10
N MET A 79 -0.53 -3.20 12.90
CA MET A 79 0.20 -2.64 11.77
C MET A 79 0.70 -1.21 12.06
N ILE A 80 -0.16 -0.35 12.62
CA ILE A 80 0.20 1.03 12.98
C ILE A 80 1.26 1.06 14.09
N GLU A 81 1.15 0.18 15.09
CA GLU A 81 2.14 0.06 16.16
C GLU A 81 3.51 -0.35 15.60
N LEU A 82 3.55 -1.37 14.74
CA LEU A 82 4.77 -1.82 14.09
C LEU A 82 5.39 -0.72 13.21
N TRP A 83 4.56 0.04 12.49
CA TRP A 83 5.01 1.19 11.71
C TRP A 83 5.65 2.26 12.60
N ASN A 84 4.99 2.65 13.69
CA ASN A 84 5.54 3.64 14.62
C ASN A 84 6.87 3.19 15.25
N GLN A 85 6.98 1.91 15.62
CA GLN A 85 8.22 1.34 16.13
C GLN A 85 9.34 1.46 15.10
N ASN A 86 9.09 1.08 13.85
CA ASN A 86 10.08 1.17 12.78
C ASN A 86 10.48 2.61 12.45
N ALA A 87 9.52 3.54 12.43
CA ALA A 87 9.81 4.96 12.24
C ALA A 87 10.66 5.53 13.38
N SER A 88 10.46 5.05 14.61
CA SER A 88 11.22 5.49 15.79
C SER A 88 12.64 4.89 15.91
N MET A 89 12.95 3.82 15.16
CA MET A 89 14.29 3.20 15.15
C MET A 89 15.28 3.90 14.21
N VAL A 90 14.83 4.89 13.44
CA VAL A 90 15.69 5.71 12.58
C VAL A 90 16.23 6.92 13.38
N PHE A 91 17.15 6.67 14.32
CA PHE A 91 17.96 7.69 15.00
C PHE A 91 19.42 7.25 15.10
#